data_AF-A0AAJ7TJY5-F1
#
_entry.id   AF-A0AAJ7TJY5-F1
#
_cell.length_a   1.000
_cell.length_b   1.000
_cell.length_c   1.000
_cell.angle_alpha   90.00
_cell.angle_beta   90.00
_cell.angle_gamma   90.00
#
_symmetry.space_group_name_H-M   'P 1'
#
loop_
_entity.id
_entity.type
_entity.pdbx_description
1 polymer ?
#
loop_
_entity_poly.entity_id
_entity_poly.type
_entity_poly.pdbx_seq_one_letter_code
_entity_poly.pdbx_strand_id
1 'polypeptide(L)'
;MSKPGEFTDRAVLDLRCGFCGSCVSPRGMRAVLLSDPSTHLYSTDAPPTCAVGLVGPLYSPESCACRVQDAACLTCGNVLGYHVAVPCRPCLLSCHNGHLWMFHSHTCRATERLDASGVAVLLWGVLAETDDDDDDDRSGGSPGHLRGPQPVAR
;
A
#
# COMPACT_ATOMS: atom_id res chain seq x y z
N MET A 1 10.46 -15.81 -6.54
CA MET A 1 9.93 -14.94 -7.61
C MET A 1 8.59 -15.53 -8.05
N SER A 2 7.49 -14.88 -7.66
CA SER A 2 6.13 -15.21 -8.12
C SER A 2 6.05 -15.10 -9.64
N LYS A 3 5.27 -15.96 -10.31
CA LYS A 3 5.12 -15.88 -11.78
C LYS A 3 4.36 -14.59 -12.17
N PRO A 4 4.67 -13.99 -13.34
CA PRO A 4 3.82 -12.92 -13.88
C PRO A 4 2.37 -13.44 -14.00
N GLY A 5 1.42 -12.71 -13.43
CA GLY A 5 0.01 -13.08 -13.46
C GLY A 5 -0.50 -13.98 -12.32
N GLU A 6 0.31 -14.32 -11.31
CA GLU A 6 -0.06 -15.27 -10.26
C GLU A 6 -1.24 -14.81 -9.35
N PHE A 7 -1.62 -13.54 -9.42
CA PHE A 7 -2.68 -12.95 -8.60
C PHE A 7 -3.76 -12.21 -9.41
N THR A 8 -3.77 -12.33 -10.75
CA THR A 8 -4.69 -11.56 -11.61
C THR A 8 -6.13 -12.05 -11.55
N ASP A 9 -6.35 -13.30 -11.16
CA ASP A 9 -7.67 -13.93 -10.98
C ASP A 9 -8.29 -13.64 -9.60
N ARG A 10 -7.57 -12.92 -8.73
CA ARG A 10 -8.05 -12.60 -7.38
C ARG A 10 -9.09 -11.49 -7.44
N ALA A 11 -10.10 -11.58 -6.59
CA ALA A 11 -11.07 -10.51 -6.41
C ALA A 11 -10.43 -9.28 -5.75
N VAL A 12 -10.82 -8.10 -6.23
CA VAL A 12 -10.54 -6.82 -5.58
C VAL A 12 -11.57 -6.60 -4.47
N LEU A 13 -11.10 -6.22 -3.29
CA LEU A 13 -11.92 -6.07 -2.09
C LEU A 13 -12.00 -4.60 -1.65
N ASP A 14 -13.19 -4.16 -1.26
CA ASP A 14 -13.41 -2.96 -0.44
C ASP A 14 -13.16 -3.33 1.02
N LEU A 15 -12.07 -2.81 1.58
CA LEU A 15 -11.69 -3.00 2.98
C LEU A 15 -12.19 -1.84 3.82
N ARG A 16 -12.86 -2.17 4.92
CA ARG A 16 -13.35 -1.22 5.90
C ARG A 16 -12.90 -1.59 7.30
N CYS A 17 -12.73 -0.58 8.15
CA CYS A 17 -12.46 -0.78 9.56
C CYS A 17 -13.60 -1.60 10.19
N GLY A 18 -13.29 -2.72 10.84
CA GLY A 18 -14.28 -3.59 11.47
C GLY A 18 -15.00 -2.94 12.66
N PHE A 19 -14.39 -1.90 13.24
CA PHE A 19 -14.87 -1.19 14.43
C PHE A 19 -15.79 0.00 14.09
N CYS A 20 -15.40 0.86 13.15
CA CYS A 20 -16.15 2.10 12.83
C CYS A 20 -16.66 2.17 11.38
N GLY A 21 -16.30 1.22 10.51
CA GLY A 21 -16.76 1.17 9.13
C GLY A 21 -16.09 2.14 8.16
N SER A 22 -15.11 2.95 8.60
CA SER A 22 -14.33 3.84 7.74
C SER A 22 -13.62 3.05 6.63
N CYS A 23 -13.53 3.64 5.43
CA CYS A 23 -12.80 3.05 4.30
C CYS A 23 -11.32 2.91 4.68
N VAL A 24 -10.75 1.72 4.48
CA VAL A 24 -9.33 1.43 4.71
C VAL A 24 -8.61 1.44 3.37
N SER A 25 -9.06 0.59 2.44
CA SER A 25 -8.58 0.56 1.06
C SER A 25 -9.66 -0.03 0.14
N PRO A 26 -9.93 0.58 -1.02
CA PRO A 26 -10.79 0.00 -2.04
C PRO A 26 -10.08 -1.03 -2.92
N ARG A 27 -8.80 -1.30 -2.68
CA ARG A 27 -7.93 -2.19 -3.47
C ARG A 27 -7.33 -3.28 -2.58
N GLY A 28 -8.18 -3.98 -1.84
CA GLY A 28 -7.79 -5.10 -0.99
C GLY A 28 -7.65 -6.41 -1.76
N MET A 29 -6.74 -7.28 -1.31
CA MET A 29 -6.55 -8.65 -1.77
C MET A 29 -6.52 -9.57 -0.54
N ARG A 30 -7.11 -10.77 -0.64
CA ARG A 30 -6.92 -11.79 0.41
C ARG A 30 -5.46 -12.24 0.45
N ALA A 31 -4.91 -12.36 1.64
CA ALA A 31 -3.55 -12.83 1.85
C ALA A 31 -3.47 -13.77 3.08
N VAL A 32 -2.35 -14.44 3.23
CA VAL A 32 -1.99 -15.22 4.42
C VAL A 32 -0.56 -14.91 4.80
N LEU A 33 -0.19 -15.07 6.07
CA LEU A 33 1.21 -15.00 6.46
C LEU A 33 1.99 -16.18 5.88
N LEU A 34 3.15 -15.91 5.30
CA LEU A 34 4.02 -16.97 4.75
C LEU A 34 4.57 -17.90 5.84
N SER A 35 4.80 -17.37 7.04
CA SER A 35 5.26 -18.12 8.20
C SER A 35 4.15 -18.90 8.91
N ASP A 36 2.90 -18.44 8.78
CA ASP A 36 1.73 -19.06 9.39
C ASP A 36 0.49 -18.90 8.48
N PRO A 37 0.23 -19.86 7.59
CA PRO A 37 -0.91 -19.81 6.68
C PRO A 37 -2.29 -19.83 7.37
N SER A 38 -2.36 -20.15 8.67
CA SER A 38 -3.60 -20.07 9.44
C SER A 38 -3.98 -18.62 9.79
N THR A 39 -3.01 -17.70 9.74
CA THR A 39 -3.25 -16.28 9.92
C THR A 39 -3.73 -15.65 8.60
N HIS A 40 -5.02 -15.36 8.54
CA HIS A 40 -5.65 -14.68 7.42
C HIS A 40 -5.49 -13.17 7.49
N LEU A 41 -5.05 -12.58 6.37
CA LEU A 41 -4.83 -11.15 6.21
C LEU A 41 -5.56 -10.63 4.97
N TYR A 42 -5.61 -9.31 4.87
CA TYR A 42 -5.79 -8.60 3.62
C TYR A 42 -4.52 -7.82 3.30
N SER A 43 -4.25 -7.57 2.02
CA SER A 43 -3.15 -6.70 1.61
C SER A 43 -3.59 -5.73 0.52
N THR A 44 -2.86 -4.63 0.33
CA THR A 44 -3.17 -3.63 -0.70
C THR A 44 -1.90 -3.10 -1.37
N ASP A 45 -2.01 -2.81 -2.66
CA ASP A 45 -0.93 -2.30 -3.53
C ASP A 45 -0.65 -0.82 -3.31
N ALA A 46 -1.65 -0.05 -2.88
CA ALA A 46 -1.54 1.37 -2.63
C ALA A 46 -1.39 1.68 -1.12
N PRO A 47 -0.74 2.80 -0.76
CA PRO A 47 -0.91 3.37 0.57
C PRO A 47 -2.41 3.47 0.90
N PRO A 48 -2.87 2.98 2.06
CA PRO A 48 -4.27 3.10 2.44
C PRO A 48 -4.65 4.57 2.48
N THR A 49 -5.95 4.82 2.26
CA THR A 49 -6.52 6.18 2.19
C THR A 49 -6.18 7.02 3.44
N CYS A 50 -6.51 8.31 3.44
CA CYS A 50 -6.35 9.24 4.56
C CYS A 50 -7.00 8.80 5.90
N ALA A 51 -7.63 7.63 5.97
CA ALA A 51 -8.22 7.02 7.15
C ALA A 51 -7.28 6.06 7.91
N VAL A 52 -6.06 5.81 7.43
CA VAL A 52 -5.08 4.95 8.11
C VAL A 52 -3.78 5.70 8.32
N GLY A 53 -3.19 5.55 9.51
CA GLY A 53 -1.90 6.14 9.87
C GLY A 53 -0.97 5.13 10.53
N LEU A 54 0.32 5.33 10.35
CA LEU A 54 1.35 4.54 11.02
C LEU A 54 1.50 4.98 12.47
N VAL A 55 1.58 4.02 13.39
CA VAL A 55 1.65 4.26 14.83
C VAL A 55 2.78 3.45 15.47
N GLY A 56 3.38 4.00 16.52
CA GLY A 56 4.45 3.34 17.26
C GLY A 56 5.79 3.28 16.50
N PRO A 57 6.81 2.65 17.10
CA PRO A 57 8.12 2.48 16.47
C PRO A 57 8.13 1.33 15.46
N LEU A 58 9.14 1.31 14.60
CA LEU A 58 9.46 0.15 13.78
C LEU A 58 9.95 -1.01 14.65
N TYR A 59 9.43 -2.21 14.41
CA TYR A 59 9.87 -3.44 15.07
C TYR A 59 10.06 -4.57 14.06
N SER A 60 10.62 -5.70 14.51
CA SER A 60 10.74 -6.91 13.71
C SER A 60 9.86 -8.01 14.28
N PRO A 61 8.98 -8.64 13.46
CA PRO A 61 8.23 -9.81 13.88
C PRO A 61 9.15 -10.98 14.22
N GLU A 62 8.70 -11.91 15.06
CA GLU A 62 9.51 -13.10 15.41
C GLU A 62 9.77 -14.01 14.20
N SER A 63 8.88 -13.99 13.21
CA SER A 63 8.94 -14.88 12.05
C SER A 63 9.92 -14.47 10.95
N CYS A 64 10.37 -13.21 10.93
CA CYS A 64 11.29 -12.72 9.90
C CYS A 64 12.02 -11.44 10.31
N ALA A 65 13.09 -11.10 9.59
CA ALA A 65 13.86 -9.88 9.83
C ALA A 65 13.28 -8.63 9.15
N CYS A 66 11.99 -8.64 8.75
CA CYS A 66 11.36 -7.45 8.21
C CYS A 66 11.30 -6.35 9.29
N ARG A 67 11.34 -5.08 8.88
CA ARG A 67 10.96 -3.96 9.74
C ARG A 67 9.55 -3.54 9.39
N VAL A 68 8.67 -3.61 10.38
CA VAL A 68 7.25 -3.30 10.24
C VAL A 68 6.84 -2.23 11.24
N GLN A 69 5.78 -1.49 10.92
CA GLN A 69 5.17 -0.49 11.79
C GLN A 69 3.66 -0.70 11.79
N ASP A 70 3.04 -0.58 12.95
CA ASP A 70 1.60 -0.78 13.07
C ASP A 70 0.83 0.30 12.30
N ALA A 71 -0.31 -0.08 11.74
CA ALA A 71 -1.21 0.79 11.00
C ALA A 71 -2.57 0.84 11.71
N ALA A 72 -2.99 2.03 12.12
CA ALA A 72 -4.22 2.25 12.87
C ALA A 72 -5.23 3.10 12.10
N CYS A 73 -6.51 2.87 12.40
CA CYS A 73 -7.60 3.69 11.88
C CYS A 73 -7.53 5.09 12.49
N LEU A 74 -7.41 6.12 11.66
CA LEU A 74 -7.39 7.52 12.11
C LEU A 74 -8.75 8.01 12.62
N THR A 75 -9.83 7.30 12.30
CA THR A 75 -11.18 7.64 12.80
C THR A 75 -11.43 7.12 14.22
N CYS A 76 -11.01 5.89 14.54
CA CYS A 76 -11.33 5.26 15.83
C CYS A 76 -10.13 4.85 16.67
N GLY A 77 -8.90 5.00 16.17
CA GLY A 77 -7.66 4.70 16.87
C GLY A 77 -7.28 3.22 16.95
N ASN A 78 -8.15 2.29 16.56
CA ASN A 78 -7.85 0.86 16.62
C ASN A 78 -6.77 0.47 15.59
N VAL A 79 -5.81 -0.36 16.02
CA VAL A 79 -4.83 -0.98 15.12
C VAL A 79 -5.53 -1.97 14.21
N LEU A 80 -5.27 -1.87 12.91
CA LEU A 80 -5.89 -2.70 11.88
C LEU A 80 -4.90 -3.66 11.21
N GLY A 81 -3.60 -3.44 11.40
CA GLY A 81 -2.56 -4.19 10.69
C GLY A 81 -1.22 -3.49 10.78
N TYR A 82 -0.40 -3.65 9.74
CA TYR A 82 0.96 -3.12 9.71
C TYR A 82 1.43 -2.82 8.28
N HIS A 83 2.44 -1.97 8.17
CA HIS A 83 3.19 -1.69 6.97
C HIS A 83 4.59 -2.29 7.06
N VAL A 84 5.03 -2.98 6.02
CA VAL A 84 6.38 -3.51 5.87
C VAL A 84 7.30 -2.41 5.32
N ALA A 85 7.88 -1.62 6.21
CA ALA A 85 8.78 -0.53 5.84
C ALA A 85 10.10 -1.01 5.23
N VAL A 86 10.65 -2.14 5.72
CA VAL A 86 11.87 -2.74 5.15
C VAL A 86 11.67 -4.26 5.05
N PRO A 87 11.43 -4.80 3.85
CA PRO A 87 11.32 -6.24 3.66
C PRO A 87 12.70 -6.91 3.76
N CYS A 88 12.77 -8.06 4.42
CA CYS A 88 14.00 -8.85 4.47
C CYS A 88 14.18 -9.70 3.20
N ARG A 89 15.44 -10.04 2.87
CA ARG A 89 15.77 -10.81 1.65
C ARG A 89 14.99 -12.13 1.52
N PRO A 90 14.81 -12.97 2.57
CA PRO A 90 14.00 -14.18 2.45
C PRO A 90 12.54 -13.91 2.04
N CYS A 91 11.92 -12.87 2.61
CA CYS A 91 10.56 -12.49 2.25
C CYS A 91 10.46 -11.99 0.80
N LEU A 92 11.44 -11.20 0.33
CA LEU A 92 11.50 -10.72 -1.06
C LEU A 92 11.70 -11.85 -2.10
N LEU A 93 12.37 -12.93 -1.71
CA LEU A 93 12.61 -14.06 -2.62
C LEU A 93 11.45 -15.07 -2.64
N SER A 94 10.58 -15.02 -1.62
CA SER A 94 9.40 -15.87 -1.50
C SER A 94 8.33 -15.50 -2.53
N CYS A 95 7.27 -16.31 -2.59
CA CYS A 95 6.07 -15.98 -3.35
C CYS A 95 5.25 -14.95 -2.56
N HIS A 96 5.18 -13.72 -3.06
CA HIS A 96 4.34 -12.65 -2.51
C HIS A 96 3.68 -11.86 -3.64
N ASN A 97 2.61 -11.14 -3.31
CA ASN A 97 1.89 -10.25 -4.25
C ASN A 97 2.51 -8.85 -4.38
N GLY A 98 3.56 -8.55 -3.60
CA GLY A 98 4.29 -7.28 -3.68
C GLY A 98 3.72 -6.18 -2.79
N HIS A 99 2.58 -6.45 -2.14
CA HIS A 99 1.91 -5.49 -1.27
C HIS A 99 2.70 -5.36 0.04
N LEU A 100 2.95 -4.12 0.46
CA LEU A 100 3.66 -3.83 1.71
C LEU A 100 2.71 -3.47 2.86
N TRP A 101 1.42 -3.28 2.56
CA TRP A 101 0.39 -3.00 3.54
C TRP A 101 -0.43 -4.24 3.81
N MET A 102 -0.49 -4.63 5.10
CA MET A 102 -1.18 -5.82 5.56
C MET A 102 -2.20 -5.44 6.63
N PHE A 103 -3.40 -6.02 6.57
CA PHE A 103 -4.48 -5.80 7.54
C PHE A 103 -4.99 -7.12 8.09
N HIS A 104 -5.22 -7.18 9.39
CA HIS A 104 -5.74 -8.40 10.01
C HIS A 104 -7.20 -8.62 9.63
N SER A 105 -7.53 -9.85 9.23
CA SER A 105 -8.91 -10.19 8.83
C SER A 105 -9.94 -10.01 9.95
N HIS A 106 -9.53 -10.12 11.22
CA HIS A 106 -10.42 -9.94 12.37
C HIS A 106 -10.65 -8.48 12.76
N THR A 107 -9.83 -7.54 12.27
CA THR A 107 -9.97 -6.08 12.52
C THR A 107 -10.60 -5.34 11.35
N CYS A 108 -10.75 -5.99 10.19
CA CYS A 108 -11.27 -5.42 8.96
C CYS A 108 -12.45 -6.21 8.42
N ARG A 109 -13.38 -5.51 7.75
CA ARG A 109 -14.43 -6.13 6.93
C ARG A 109 -14.02 -6.00 5.48
N ALA A 110 -14.26 -7.04 4.69
CA ALA A 110 -13.96 -7.06 3.26
C ALA A 110 -15.20 -7.43 2.46
N THR A 111 -15.43 -6.71 1.38
CA THR A 111 -16.53 -6.97 0.44
C THR A 111 -15.96 -7.02 -0.97
N GLU A 112 -16.36 -7.99 -1.78
CA GLU A 112 -15.95 -8.05 -3.18
C GLU A 112 -16.49 -6.84 -3.94
N ARG A 113 -15.61 -6.20 -4.71
CA ARG A 113 -16.02 -5.09 -5.57
C ARG A 113 -16.57 -5.63 -6.88
N LEU A 114 -17.59 -4.97 -7.38
CA LEU A 114 -18.10 -5.21 -8.72
C LEU A 114 -17.35 -4.33 -9.73
N ASP A 115 -17.27 -4.81 -10.97
CA ASP A 115 -16.72 -4.03 -12.07
C ASP A 115 -17.68 -2.89 -12.49
N ALA A 116 -17.31 -2.13 -13.53
CA ALA A 116 -18.13 -1.03 -14.02
C ALA A 116 -19.52 -1.43 -14.53
N SER A 117 -19.74 -2.72 -14.84
CA SER A 117 -21.08 -3.23 -15.20
C SER A 117 -21.98 -3.39 -13.98
N GLY A 118 -21.40 -3.50 -12.78
CA GLY A 118 -22.12 -3.78 -11.55
C GLY A 118 -22.66 -5.21 -11.47
N VAL A 119 -22.18 -6.13 -12.31
CA VAL A 119 -22.65 -7.53 -12.36
C VAL A 119 -21.55 -8.49 -11.96
N ALA A 120 -20.35 -8.35 -12.53
CA ALA A 120 -19.24 -9.26 -12.27
C ALA A 120 -18.32 -8.73 -11.16
N VAL A 121 -17.65 -9.65 -10.46
CA VAL A 121 -16.61 -9.31 -9.49
C VAL A 121 -15.40 -8.75 -10.22
N LEU A 122 -14.91 -7.60 -9.76
CA LEU A 122 -13.70 -6.96 -10.26
C LEU A 122 -12.48 -7.79 -9.87
N LEU A 123 -11.68 -8.17 -10.86
CA LEU A 123 -10.46 -8.94 -10.67
C LEU A 123 -9.22 -8.05 -10.78
N TRP A 124 -8.17 -8.43 -10.05
CA TRP A 124 -6.89 -7.69 -10.02
C TRP A 124 -6.24 -7.56 -11.40
N GLY A 125 -6.39 -8.55 -12.29
CA GLY A 125 -5.86 -8.50 -13.65
C GLY A 125 -6.53 -7.50 -14.59
N VAL A 126 -7.66 -6.92 -14.18
CA VAL A 126 -8.44 -5.93 -14.94
C VAL A 126 -8.44 -4.58 -14.23
N LEU A 127 -7.86 -4.50 -13.03
CA LEU A 127 -7.84 -3.30 -12.23
C LEU A 127 -6.84 -2.30 -12.85
N ALA A 128 -7.31 -1.09 -13.15
CA ALA A 128 -6.44 -0.02 -13.65
C ALA A 128 -5.27 0.20 -12.68
N GLU A 129 -4.09 0.50 -13.23
CA GLU A 129 -2.94 0.90 -12.41
C GLU A 129 -3.32 2.16 -11.61
N THR A 130 -2.75 2.32 -10.43
CA THR A 130 -2.91 3.56 -9.67
C THR A 130 -2.20 4.67 -10.43
N ASP A 131 -2.86 5.79 -10.67
CA ASP A 131 -2.18 7.00 -11.12
C ASP A 131 -1.14 7.36 -10.05
N ASP A 132 0.14 7.16 -10.35
CA ASP A 132 1.21 7.80 -9.61
C ASP A 132 1.06 9.31 -9.90
N ASP A 133 0.58 10.09 -8.92
CA ASP A 133 0.58 11.55 -9.01
C ASP A 133 2.05 11.99 -9.17
N ASP A 134 2.47 12.22 -10.42
CA ASP A 134 3.71 12.89 -10.82
C ASP A 134 3.64 14.37 -10.35
N ASP A 135 3.78 14.59 -9.05
CA ASP A 135 4.10 15.89 -8.46
C ASP A 135 5.61 16.18 -8.61
N ASP A 136 6.08 16.37 -9.85
CA ASP A 136 7.35 17.08 -10.13
C ASP A 136 7.02 18.42 -10.80
N ASP A 137 6.40 19.32 -10.02
CA ASP A 137 6.44 20.76 -10.28
C ASP A 137 7.89 21.25 -10.05
N ARG A 138 8.71 21.10 -11.10
CA ARG A 138 9.94 21.89 -11.26
C ARG A 138 9.78 22.80 -12.46
N SER A 139 9.13 23.91 -12.19
CA SER A 139 9.37 25.22 -12.80
C SER A 139 10.84 25.37 -13.24
N GLY A 140 11.11 25.21 -14.54
CA GLY A 140 12.46 25.18 -15.10
C GLY A 140 12.55 25.75 -16.52
N GLY A 141 11.76 26.78 -16.83
CA GLY A 141 11.94 27.57 -18.05
C GLY A 141 13.09 28.57 -17.93
N SER A 142 14.28 28.23 -18.42
CA SER A 142 15.28 29.20 -18.91
C SER A 142 15.00 29.51 -20.39
N PRO A 143 15.55 30.56 -21.07
CA PRO A 143 16.76 31.34 -20.72
C PRO A 143 16.66 32.87 -20.96
N GLY A 144 17.52 33.65 -20.29
CA GLY A 144 17.64 35.10 -20.51
C GLY A 144 19.07 35.59 -20.32
N HIS A 145 19.84 35.59 -21.40
CA HIS A 145 21.22 36.01 -21.50
C HIS A 145 21.34 37.55 -21.37
N LEU A 146 21.94 38.07 -20.29
CA LEU A 146 22.45 39.44 -20.27
C LEU A 146 23.86 39.50 -19.66
N ARG A 147 24.77 39.94 -20.52
CA ARG A 147 26.20 40.21 -20.31
C ARG A 147 26.46 41.05 -19.06
N GLY A 148 27.55 40.73 -18.35
CA GLY A 148 28.18 41.62 -17.39
C GLY A 148 28.79 42.88 -18.03
N PRO A 149 29.20 43.84 -17.19
CA PRO A 149 30.64 44.14 -17.13
C PRO A 149 31.18 44.34 -15.69
N GLN A 150 32.33 43.68 -15.43
CA GLN A 150 33.59 44.04 -14.72
C GLN A 150 33.62 45.04 -13.52
N PRO A 151 34.66 44.95 -12.65
CA PRO A 151 34.58 45.31 -11.23
C PRO A 151 35.02 46.75 -10.92
N VAL A 152 34.69 47.21 -9.71
CA VAL A 152 35.28 48.39 -9.07
C VAL A 152 35.80 48.01 -7.69
N ALA A 153 37.06 48.34 -7.47
CA ALA A 153 37.88 48.07 -6.29
C ALA A 153 37.52 48.93 -5.07
N ARG A 154 37.72 48.37 -3.88
CA ARG A 154 38.46 49.02 -2.79
C ARG A 154 38.90 48.03 -1.73
#